data_AF-A0A6A6L2W2-F1
#
_entry.id   AF-A0A6A6L2W2-F1
#
_cell.length_a   1.000
_cell.length_b   1.000
_cell.length_c   1.000
_cell.angle_alpha   90.00
_cell.angle_beta   90.00
_cell.angle_gamma   90.00
#
_symmetry.space_group_name_H-M   'P 1'
#
loop_
_entity.id
_entity.type
_entity.pdbx_description
1 polymer ?
#
loop_
_entity_poly.entity_id
_entity_poly.type
_entity_poly.pdbx_seq_one_letter_code
_entity_poly.pdbx_strand_id
1 'polypeptide(L)'
;MLPKKEGIIVNFSSGWGRSGAALVAPYCASKWAVEGLTRSVAKELPDGMAVIALNPGVIHTEMLQSCFGTSASIYQEPDAWAPKAATMILNLAGADNGASLTV
;
A
#
# COMPACT_ATOMS: atom_id res chain seq x y z
N MET A 1 7.65 19.06 -1.94
CA MET A 1 6.86 18.54 -0.80
C MET A 1 7.31 19.21 0.49
N LEU A 2 8.44 18.83 1.11
CA LEU A 2 8.84 19.36 2.44
C LEU A 2 8.93 20.89 2.57
N PRO A 3 9.57 21.66 1.65
CA PRO A 3 9.62 23.12 1.78
C PRO A 3 8.25 23.80 1.65
N LYS A 4 7.32 23.14 0.95
CA LYS A 4 5.95 23.61 0.75
C LYS A 4 4.98 23.10 1.84
N LYS A 5 5.42 22.18 2.70
CA LYS A 5 4.61 21.49 3.71
C LYS A 5 3.30 20.92 3.17
N GLU A 6 3.34 20.45 1.93
CA GLU A 6 2.20 19.89 1.22
C GLU A 6 2.65 18.63 0.46
N GLY A 7 1.78 17.64 0.42
CA GLY A 7 1.98 16.42 -0.37
C GLY A 7 1.58 15.16 0.38
N ILE A 8 1.28 14.13 -0.40
CA ILE A 8 0.87 12.82 0.07
C ILE A 8 1.86 11.79 -0.45
N ILE A 9 2.38 10.97 0.46
CA ILE A 9 3.28 9.86 0.17
C ILE A 9 2.49 8.57 0.35
N VAL A 10 2.49 7.72 -0.69
CA VAL A 10 1.82 6.41 -0.64
C VAL A 10 2.86 5.31 -0.76
N ASN A 11 3.04 4.56 0.32
CA ASN A 11 3.89 3.37 0.33
C ASN A 11 3.04 2.12 0.05
N PHE A 12 3.45 1.31 -0.92
CA PHE A 12 2.75 0.05 -1.21
C PHE A 12 3.09 -1.04 -0.20
N SER A 13 2.13 -1.32 0.68
CA SER A 13 2.12 -2.42 1.63
C SER A 13 1.49 -3.69 1.02
N SER A 14 0.86 -4.53 1.83
CA SER A 14 0.10 -5.73 1.49
C SER A 14 -0.85 -6.06 2.65
N GLY A 15 -1.84 -6.92 2.42
CA GLY A 15 -2.57 -7.56 3.53
C GLY A 15 -1.60 -8.28 4.49
N TRP A 16 -0.54 -8.87 3.94
CA TRP A 16 0.55 -9.49 4.70
C TRP A 16 1.56 -8.49 5.29
N GLY A 17 1.33 -7.19 5.17
CA GLY A 17 1.98 -6.17 6.01
C GLY A 17 1.31 -6.00 7.37
N ARG A 18 0.14 -6.61 7.57
CA ARG A 18 -0.70 -6.49 8.77
C ARG A 18 -1.11 -7.84 9.34
N SER A 19 -0.90 -8.92 8.59
CA SER A 19 -1.04 -10.31 8.99
C SER A 19 0.18 -11.11 8.54
N GLY A 20 0.23 -12.39 8.87
CA GLY A 20 1.28 -13.31 8.42
C GLY A 20 0.72 -14.43 7.55
N ALA A 21 1.57 -15.01 6.73
CA ALA A 21 1.28 -16.21 5.94
C ALA A 21 2.49 -17.16 5.94
N ALA A 22 2.20 -18.46 5.96
CA ALA A 22 3.23 -19.50 5.88
C ALA A 22 3.97 -19.44 4.54
N LEU A 23 5.24 -19.87 4.54
CA LEU A 23 6.10 -19.98 3.34
C LEU A 23 6.49 -18.66 2.66
N VAL A 24 6.04 -17.51 3.18
CA VAL A 24 6.35 -16.17 2.64
C VAL A 24 6.86 -15.20 3.72
N ALA A 25 7.53 -15.72 4.75
CA ALA A 25 7.99 -14.94 5.90
C ALA A 25 8.83 -13.70 5.53
N PRO A 26 9.79 -13.75 4.59
CA PRO A 26 10.55 -12.57 4.20
C PRO A 26 9.67 -11.47 3.58
N TYR A 27 8.67 -11.86 2.79
CA TYR A 27 7.72 -10.92 2.19
C TYR A 27 6.85 -10.27 3.27
N CYS A 28 6.27 -11.06 4.18
CA CYS A 28 5.52 -10.54 5.32
C CYS A 28 6.36 -9.55 6.14
N ALA A 29 7.59 -9.93 6.51
CA ALA A 29 8.50 -9.07 7.26
C ALA A 29 8.78 -7.75 6.54
N SER A 30 9.03 -7.79 5.23
CA SER A 30 9.26 -6.58 4.43
C SER A 30 8.05 -5.64 4.42
N LYS A 31 6.83 -6.18 4.37
CA LYS A 31 5.60 -5.38 4.33
C LYS A 31 5.22 -4.85 5.71
N TRP A 32 5.51 -5.59 6.77
CA TRP A 32 5.46 -5.07 8.14
C TRP A 32 6.45 -3.91 8.35
N ALA A 33 7.66 -3.99 7.77
CA ALA A 33 8.63 -2.91 7.83
C ALA A 33 8.11 -1.64 7.12
N VAL A 34 7.45 -1.78 5.97
CA VAL A 34 6.81 -0.65 5.27
C VAL A 34 5.72 0.01 6.12
N GLU A 35 4.89 -0.79 6.79
CA GLU A 35 3.84 -0.29 7.70
C GLU A 35 4.44 0.44 8.92
N GLY A 36 5.49 -0.13 9.51
CA GLY A 36 6.23 0.50 10.61
C GLY A 36 6.88 1.82 10.19
N LEU A 37 7.59 1.82 9.06
CA LEU A 37 8.21 3.01 8.49
C LEU A 37 7.19 4.12 8.24
N THR A 38 6.05 3.79 7.62
CA THR A 38 4.97 4.73 7.35
C THR A 38 4.47 5.38 8.64
N ARG A 39 4.16 4.58 9.68
CA ARG A 39 3.69 5.10 10.96
C ARG A 39 4.73 5.93 11.71
N SER A 40 6.01 5.59 11.59
CA SER A 40 7.08 6.40 12.19
C SER A 40 7.21 7.74 11.47
N VAL A 41 7.32 7.75 10.14
CA VAL A 41 7.43 8.98 9.33
C VAL A 41 6.20 9.86 9.51
N ALA A 42 5.01 9.30 9.64
CA ALA A 42 3.78 10.06 9.89
C ALA A 42 3.88 10.96 11.13
N LYS A 43 4.63 10.55 12.16
CA LYS A 43 4.85 11.35 13.37
C LYS A 43 5.89 12.46 13.20
N GLU A 44 6.71 12.39 12.15
CA GLU A 44 7.78 13.33 11.84
C GLU A 44 7.37 14.36 10.79
N LEU A 45 6.30 14.10 10.04
CA LEU A 45 5.82 14.98 8.98
C LEU A 45 5.22 16.28 9.55
N PRO A 46 5.43 17.42 8.88
CA PRO A 46 4.75 18.67 9.23
C PRO A 46 3.26 18.58 8.89
N ASP A 47 2.46 19.42 9.57
CA ASP A 47 1.05 19.61 9.24
C ASP A 47 0.85 19.95 7.76
N GLY A 48 -0.21 19.40 7.15
CA GLY A 48 -0.51 19.55 5.73
C GLY A 48 0.09 18.46 4.83
N MET A 49 0.92 17.57 5.38
CA MET A 49 1.43 16.39 4.68
C MET A 49 0.84 15.09 5.24
N ALA A 50 0.88 14.03 4.42
CA ALA A 50 0.50 12.69 4.85
C ALA A 50 1.43 11.63 4.27
N VAL A 51 1.65 10.56 5.03
CA VAL A 51 2.19 9.30 4.52
C VAL A 51 1.26 8.15 4.87
N ILE A 52 0.94 7.31 3.88
CA ILE A 52 -0.06 6.24 3.99
C ILE A 52 0.56 4.92 3.53
N ALA A 53 0.27 3.85 4.24
CA ALA A 53 0.55 2.49 3.80
C ALA A 53 -0.67 1.92 3.08
N LEU A 54 -0.56 1.68 1.78
CA LEU A 54 -1.66 1.20 0.94
C LEU A 54 -1.44 -0.27 0.57
N ASN A 55 -2.36 -1.13 0.98
CA ASN A 55 -2.47 -2.49 0.47
C ASN A 55 -3.23 -2.47 -0.86
N PRO A 56 -2.61 -2.89 -1.98
CA PRO A 56 -3.29 -2.90 -3.28
C PRO A 56 -4.35 -4.01 -3.40
N GLY A 57 -4.36 -4.99 -2.49
CA GLY A 57 -5.14 -6.21 -2.64
C GLY A 57 -4.45 -7.19 -3.59
N VAL A 58 -5.23 -8.14 -4.12
CA VAL A 58 -4.74 -9.19 -5.02
C VAL A 58 -5.12 -8.82 -6.46
N ILE A 59 -4.12 -8.73 -7.33
CA ILE A 59 -4.24 -8.26 -8.72
C ILE A 59 -3.48 -9.25 -9.60
N HIS A 60 -4.08 -9.62 -10.73
CA HIS A 60 -3.45 -10.50 -11.72
C HIS A 60 -2.28 -9.78 -12.40
N THR A 61 -1.11 -9.91 -11.78
CA THR A 61 0.16 -9.36 -12.28
C THR A 61 1.13 -10.50 -12.53
N GLU A 62 2.22 -10.24 -13.24
CA GLU A 62 3.30 -11.22 -13.42
C GLU A 62 3.88 -11.68 -12.07
N MET A 63 3.97 -10.78 -11.08
CA MET A 63 4.38 -11.13 -9.73
C MET A 63 3.42 -12.16 -9.11
N LEU A 64 2.11 -11.92 -9.16
CA LEU A 64 1.13 -12.87 -8.63
C LEU A 64 1.15 -14.20 -9.40
N GLN A 65 1.26 -14.14 -10.73
CA GLN A 65 1.36 -15.30 -11.61
C GLN A 65 2.56 -16.18 -11.23
N SER A 66 3.71 -15.58 -10.89
CA SER A 66 4.90 -16.32 -10.45
C SER A 66 4.72 -17.07 -9.13
N CYS A 67 3.81 -16.61 -8.27
CA CYS A 67 3.55 -17.19 -6.94
C CYS A 67 2.34 -18.15 -6.93
N PHE A 68 1.30 -17.87 -7.71
CA PHE A 68 0.01 -18.58 -7.67
C PHE A 68 -0.28 -19.39 -8.93
N GLY A 69 0.57 -19.30 -9.97
CA GLY A 69 0.37 -19.99 -11.23
C GLY A 69 -0.96 -19.61 -11.88
N THR A 70 -1.64 -20.59 -12.48
CA THR A 70 -2.93 -20.39 -13.17
C THR A 70 -4.01 -19.82 -12.26
N SER A 71 -3.93 -20.04 -10.94
CA SER A 71 -4.86 -19.47 -9.97
C SER A 71 -4.81 -17.95 -9.88
N ALA A 72 -3.78 -17.28 -10.42
CA ALA A 72 -3.73 -15.82 -10.49
C ALA A 72 -4.86 -15.23 -11.36
N SER A 73 -5.36 -16.00 -12.34
CA SER A 73 -6.41 -15.58 -13.29
C SER A 73 -7.79 -15.35 -12.68
N ILE A 74 -8.02 -15.76 -11.42
CA ILE A 74 -9.29 -15.53 -10.72
C ILE A 74 -9.40 -14.11 -10.16
N TYR A 75 -8.29 -13.37 -10.14
CA TYR A 75 -8.23 -12.02 -9.58
C TYR A 75 -8.37 -10.96 -10.68
N GLN A 76 -8.73 -9.74 -10.28
CA GLN A 76 -8.92 -8.63 -11.21
C GLN A 76 -7.61 -8.24 -11.92
N GLU A 77 -7.73 -7.86 -13.19
CA GLU A 77 -6.64 -7.31 -13.98
C GLU A 77 -6.22 -5.90 -13.52
N PRO A 78 -4.97 -5.47 -13.79
CA PRO A 78 -4.50 -4.13 -13.43
C PRO A 78 -5.38 -3.01 -13.98
N ASP A 79 -5.89 -3.14 -15.21
CA ASP A 79 -6.75 -2.14 -15.85
C ASP A 79 -8.10 -1.97 -15.15
N ALA A 80 -8.61 -3.04 -14.52
CA ALA A 80 -9.83 -2.99 -13.72
C ALA A 80 -9.60 -2.44 -12.31
N TRP A 81 -8.39 -2.64 -11.77
CA TRP A 81 -7.99 -2.16 -10.45
C TRP A 81 -7.61 -0.67 -10.46
N ALA A 82 -6.87 -0.22 -11.48
CA ALA A 82 -6.24 1.09 -11.52
C ALA A 82 -7.20 2.26 -11.33
N PRO A 83 -8.42 2.30 -11.94
CA PRO A 83 -9.36 3.39 -11.71
C PRO A 83 -9.80 3.50 -10.23
N LYS A 84 -10.02 2.36 -9.55
CA LYS A 84 -10.41 2.34 -8.13
C LYS A 84 -9.29 2.89 -7.25
N ALA A 85 -8.07 2.42 -7.49
CA ALA A 85 -6.88 2.88 -6.79
C ALA A 85 -6.62 4.37 -7.02
N ALA A 86 -6.73 4.83 -8.27
CA ALA A 86 -6.54 6.23 -8.62
C ALA A 86 -7.57 7.12 -7.94
N THR A 87 -8.86 6.76 -7.98
CA THR A 87 -9.91 7.50 -7.26
C THR A 87 -9.64 7.55 -5.76
N MET A 88 -9.21 6.45 -5.15
CA MET A 88 -8.87 6.44 -3.73
C MET A 88 -7.67 7.35 -3.42
N ILE A 89 -6.56 7.19 -4.17
CA ILE A 89 -5.32 7.95 -3.96
C ILE A 89 -5.53 9.45 -4.16
N LEU A 90 -6.32 9.84 -5.17
CA LEU A 90 -6.63 11.25 -5.45
C LEU A 90 -7.53 11.92 -4.40
N ASN A 91 -8.24 11.13 -3.59
CA ASN A 91 -9.10 11.63 -2.52
C ASN A 91 -8.42 11.62 -1.14
N LEU A 92 -7.16 11.18 -1.03
CA LEU A 92 -6.42 11.23 0.22
C LEU A 92 -6.15 12.69 0.64
N ALA A 93 -6.06 12.91 1.95
CA ALA A 93 -5.80 14.21 2.54
C ALA A 93 -4.83 14.10 3.73
N GLY A 94 -4.44 15.26 4.29
CA GLY A 94 -3.64 15.33 5.52
C GLY A 94 -4.24 14.58 6.70
N ALA A 95 -5.58 14.46 6.75
CA ALA A 95 -6.30 13.71 7.78
C ALA A 95 -6.03 12.20 7.75
N ASP A 96 -5.54 11.66 6.63
CA ASP A 96 -5.22 10.23 6.47
C ASP A 96 -3.77 9.90 6.88
N ASN A 97 -3.02 10.87 7.42
CA ASN A 97 -1.62 10.68 7.78
C ASN A 97 -1.43 9.50 8.76
N GLY A 98 -0.54 8.57 8.40
CA GLY A 98 -0.25 7.35 9.16
C GLY A 98 -1.25 6.22 8.96
N ALA A 99 -2.25 6.38 8.09
CA ALA A 99 -3.27 5.37 7.86
C ALA A 99 -2.70 4.11 7.16
N SER A 100 -3.36 3.00 7.46
CA SER A 100 -3.14 1.69 6.87
C SER A 100 -4.39 1.34 6.05
N LEU A 101 -4.37 1.64 4.75
CA LEU A 101 -5.53 1.55 3.86
C LEU A 101 -5.45 0.33 2.92
N THR A 102 -6.58 -0.04 2.33
CA THR A 102 -6.69 -1.10 1.31
C THR A 102 -7.55 -0.57 0.17
N VAL A 103 -7.13 -0.83 -1.07
CA VAL A 103 -7.93 -0.55 -2.27
C VAL A 103 -9.06 -1.56 -2.44
#